data_AF-A0A2V7JY28-F1
#
_entry.id   AF-A0A2V7JY28-F1
#
_cell.length_a   1.000
_cell.length_b   1.000
_cell.length_c   1.000
_cell.angle_alpha   90.00
_cell.angle_beta   90.00
_cell.angle_gamma   90.00
#
_symmetry.space_group_name_H-M   'P 1'
#
loop_
_entity.id
_entity.type
_entity.pdbx_description
1 polymer ?
#
loop_
_entity_poly.entity_id
_entity_poly.type
_entity_poly.pdbx_seq_one_letter_code
_entity_poly.pdbx_strand_id
1 'polypeptide(L)'
;MSDRPLCYLASGKPAVVQHTGPSRILPDAEGLVRFRSIEEAARALAAVEADYERHCRQARALAEEQFDARRVVARVLERALDRQARSVA
;
A
#
# COMPACT_ATOMS: atom_id res chain seq x y z
N MET A 1 1.45 -0.25 8.73
CA MET A 1 1.91 -0.96 7.52
C MET A 1 3.43 -0.97 7.54
N SER A 2 4.07 -2.08 7.17
CA SER A 2 5.54 -2.22 7.19
C SER A 2 6.12 -2.29 5.77
N ASP A 3 7.44 -2.22 5.67
CA ASP A 3 8.18 -2.26 4.40
C ASP A 3 7.96 -3.58 3.62
N ARG A 4 7.91 -4.71 4.32
CA ARG A 4 7.81 -6.03 3.67
C ARG A 4 6.56 -6.21 2.79
N PRO A 5 5.32 -5.97 3.27
CA PRO A 5 4.14 -5.97 2.40
C PRO A 5 4.24 -4.95 1.26
N LEU A 6 4.84 -3.78 1.49
CA LEU A 6 4.99 -2.76 0.45
C LEU A 6 5.89 -3.25 -0.69
N CYS A 7 7.03 -3.86 -0.37
CA CYS A 7 7.93 -4.42 -1.36
C CYS A 7 7.29 -5.55 -2.19
N TYR A 8 6.40 -6.35 -1.58
CA TYR A 8 5.60 -7.32 -2.33
C TYR A 8 4.67 -6.64 -3.32
N LEU A 9 3.89 -5.65 -2.87
CA LEU A 9 2.97 -4.91 -3.73
C LEU A 9 3.70 -4.23 -4.89
N ALA A 10 4.83 -3.57 -4.59
CA ALA A 10 5.67 -2.92 -5.60
C ALA A 10 6.22 -3.92 -6.63
N SER A 11 6.43 -5.18 -6.24
CA SER A 11 6.84 -6.26 -7.14
C SER A 11 5.66 -6.93 -7.87
N GLY A 12 4.44 -6.38 -7.74
CA GLY A 12 3.21 -6.95 -8.30
C GLY A 12 2.72 -8.19 -7.58
N LYS A 13 3.18 -8.48 -6.36
CA LYS A 13 2.71 -9.63 -5.57
C LYS A 13 1.60 -9.18 -4.61
N PRO A 14 0.39 -9.75 -4.72
CA PRO A 14 -0.67 -9.43 -3.78
C PRO A 14 -0.33 -9.92 -2.38
N ALA A 15 -0.86 -9.24 -1.36
CA ALA A 15 -0.61 -9.55 0.03
C ALA A 15 -1.92 -9.73 0.81
N VAL A 16 -2.01 -10.84 1.55
CA VAL A 16 -3.07 -11.11 2.53
C VAL A 16 -2.47 -10.90 3.92
N VAL A 17 -2.93 -9.90 4.65
CA VAL A 17 -2.31 -9.46 5.91
C VAL A 17 -3.33 -9.33 7.04
N GLN A 18 -2.90 -9.56 8.28
CA GLN A 18 -3.75 -9.36 9.45
C GLN A 18 -4.17 -7.89 9.54
N HIS A 19 -5.45 -7.65 9.82
CA HIS A 19 -5.98 -6.35 10.15
C HIS A 19 -5.53 -5.96 11.57
N THR A 20 -4.65 -4.96 11.67
CA THR A 20 -4.12 -4.46 12.95
C THR A 20 -4.68 -3.07 13.31
N GLY A 21 -5.80 -2.67 12.70
CA GLY A 21 -6.41 -1.36 12.84
C GLY A 21 -6.49 -0.57 11.53
N PRO A 22 -7.13 0.62 11.56
CA PRO A 22 -7.31 1.45 10.37
C PRO A 22 -5.97 2.00 9.86
N SER A 23 -5.81 2.04 8.53
CA SER A 23 -4.67 2.68 7.88
C SER A 23 -5.07 4.04 7.34
N ARG A 24 -4.32 5.09 7.68
CA ARG A 24 -4.51 6.43 7.10
C ARG A 24 -3.99 6.56 5.66
N ILE A 25 -3.16 5.61 5.22
CA ILE A 25 -2.37 5.73 4.00
C ILE A 25 -2.85 4.73 2.94
N LEU A 26 -3.23 3.52 3.35
CA LEU A 26 -3.60 2.47 2.42
C LEU A 26 -5.08 2.10 2.56
N PRO A 27 -5.90 2.28 1.52
CA PRO A 27 -7.27 1.81 1.52
C PRO A 27 -7.32 0.28 1.71
N ASP A 28 -8.48 -0.22 2.12
CA ASP A 28 -8.82 -1.63 1.88
C ASP A 28 -9.10 -1.73 0.38
N ALA A 29 -8.20 -2.38 -0.36
CA ALA A 29 -8.22 -2.39 -1.81
C ALA A 29 -7.78 -3.75 -2.35
N GLU A 30 -8.15 -4.01 -3.60
CA GLU A 30 -7.66 -5.19 -4.31
C GLU A 30 -6.13 -5.17 -4.42
N GLY A 31 -5.51 -6.34 -4.29
CA GLY A 31 -4.05 -6.48 -4.18
C GLY A 31 -3.51 -6.43 -2.73
N LEU A 32 -4.24 -5.82 -1.78
CA LEU A 32 -3.93 -5.87 -0.34
C LEU A 32 -5.18 -6.20 0.49
N VAL A 33 -5.39 -7.48 0.76
CA VAL A 33 -6.56 -7.95 1.51
C VAL A 33 -6.24 -8.03 2.99
N ARG A 34 -7.08 -7.42 3.83
CA ARG A 34 -6.95 -7.45 5.30
C ARG A 34 -7.96 -8.41 5.90
N PHE A 35 -7.52 -9.28 6.80
CA PHE A 35 -8.38 -10.26 7.48
C PHE A 35 -8.37 -10.07 8.99
N ARG A 36 -9.46 -10.45 9.66
CA ARG A 36 -9.64 -10.42 11.12
C ARG A 36 -9.74 -11.81 11.74
N SER A 37 -10.09 -12.83 10.95
CA SER A 37 -10.19 -14.22 11.38
C SER A 37 -9.49 -15.18 10.43
N ILE A 38 -9.28 -16.42 10.87
CA ILE A 38 -8.67 -17.48 10.05
C ILE A 38 -9.56 -17.80 8.83
N GLU A 39 -10.87 -17.81 9.00
CA GLU A 39 -11.82 -18.06 7.92
C GLU A 39 -11.79 -16.94 6.87
N GLU A 40 -11.64 -15.69 7.31
CA GLU A 40 -11.43 -14.56 6.39
C GLU A 40 -10.10 -14.70 5.63
N ALA A 41 -9.02 -15.12 6.31
CA ALA A 41 -7.73 -15.35 5.67
C ALA A 41 -7.84 -16.44 4.58
N ALA A 42 -8.49 -17.56 4.88
CA ALA A 42 -8.70 -18.65 3.93
C ALA A 42 -9.51 -18.20 2.71
N ARG A 43 -10.61 -17.45 2.92
CA ARG A 43 -11.40 -16.88 1.82
C ARG A 43 -10.61 -15.88 0.99
N ALA A 44 -9.80 -15.03 1.64
CA ALA A 44 -8.96 -14.06 0.95
C ALA A 44 -7.91 -14.73 0.07
N LEU A 45 -7.28 -15.80 0.56
CA LEU A 45 -6.33 -16.59 -0.23
C LEU A 45 -7.00 -17.23 -1.43
N ALA A 46 -8.16 -17.89 -1.24
CA ALA A 46 -8.91 -18.50 -2.34
C ALA A 46 -9.34 -17.47 -3.41
N ALA A 47 -9.76 -16.27 -3.00
CA ALA A 47 -10.12 -15.20 -3.93
C ALA A 47 -8.90 -14.68 -4.72
N VAL A 48 -7.75 -14.53 -4.06
CA VAL A 48 -6.49 -14.13 -4.71
C VAL A 48 -6.03 -15.20 -5.69
N GLU A 49 -6.15 -16.48 -5.35
CA GLU A 49 -5.76 -17.59 -6.23
C GLU A 49 -6.67 -17.69 -7.46
N ALA A 50 -7.98 -17.45 -7.31
CA ALA A 50 -8.96 -17.52 -8.39
C ALA A 50 -8.74 -16.47 -9.50
N ASP A 51 -8.18 -15.30 -9.16
CA ASP A 51 -7.87 -14.23 -10.13
C ASP A 51 -6.51 -13.57 -9.83
N TYR A 52 -5.48 -14.40 -9.77
CA TYR A 52 -4.15 -13.99 -9.34
C TYR A 52 -3.58 -12.84 -10.17
N GLU A 53 -3.75 -12.88 -11.50
CA GLU A 53 -3.21 -11.84 -12.38
C GLU A 53 -3.84 -10.47 -12.12
N ARG A 54 -5.16 -10.41 -11.89
CA ARG A 54 -5.83 -9.16 -11.52
C ARG A 54 -5.30 -8.65 -10.19
N HIS A 55 -5.19 -9.53 -9.20
CA HIS A 55 -4.65 -9.16 -7.88
C HIS A 55 -3.19 -8.66 -7.98
N CYS A 56 -2.37 -9.23 -8.86
CA CYS A 56 -1.02 -8.75 -9.14
C CYS A 56 -1.00 -7.34 -9.75
N ARG A 57 -1.85 -7.08 -10.76
CA ARG A 57 -1.98 -5.75 -11.36
C ARG A 57 -2.42 -4.70 -10.34
N GLN A 58 -3.42 -5.05 -9.52
CA GLN A 58 -3.93 -4.16 -8.48
C GLN A 58 -2.88 -3.91 -7.38
N ALA A 59 -2.11 -4.93 -6.99
CA ALA A 59 -1.01 -4.78 -6.05
C ALA A 59 0.03 -3.75 -6.53
N ARG A 60 0.44 -3.86 -7.81
CA ARG A 60 1.37 -2.90 -8.41
C ARG A 60 0.78 -1.50 -8.49
N ALA A 61 -0.46 -1.38 -8.98
CA ALA A 61 -1.15 -0.10 -9.10
C ALA A 61 -1.29 0.61 -7.75
N LEU A 62 -1.62 -0.12 -6.68
CA LEU A 62 -1.73 0.42 -5.33
C LEU A 62 -0.39 0.97 -4.82
N ALA A 63 0.72 0.26 -5.09
CA ALA A 63 2.04 0.73 -4.72
C ALA A 63 2.43 2.01 -5.48
N GLU A 64 2.14 2.09 -6.78
CA GLU A 64 2.42 3.27 -7.61
C GLU A 64 1.56 4.47 -7.19
N GLU A 65 0.26 4.28 -6.96
CA GLU A 65 -0.64 5.37 -6.61
C GLU A 65 -0.24 6.06 -5.29
N GLN A 66 0.12 5.24 -4.29
CA GLN A 66 0.33 5.72 -2.92
C GLN A 66 1.80 6.02 -2.61
N PHE A 67 2.73 5.31 -3.24
CA PHE A 67 4.17 5.34 -2.92
C PHE A 67 5.09 5.63 -4.11
N ASP A 68 4.57 6.16 -5.23
CA ASP A 68 5.44 6.62 -6.31
C ASP A 68 6.50 7.61 -5.80
N ALA A 69 7.77 7.26 -6.04
CA ALA A 69 8.90 8.00 -5.50
C ALA A 69 8.94 9.45 -6.00
N ARG A 70 8.58 9.70 -7.26
CA ARG A 70 8.59 11.07 -7.81
C ARG A 70 7.58 11.93 -7.08
N ARG A 71 6.37 11.43 -6.87
CA ARG A 71 5.29 12.15 -6.15
C ARG A 71 5.58 12.31 -4.66
N VAL A 72 6.16 11.30 -4.00
CA VAL A 72 6.46 11.35 -2.57
C VAL A 72 7.64 12.27 -2.30
N VAL A 73 8.75 12.09 -3.01
CA VAL A 73 9.98 12.89 -2.81
C VAL A 73 9.72 14.36 -3.15
N ALA A 74 9.01 14.67 -4.24
CA ALA A 74 8.64 16.05 -4.56
C ALA A 74 7.89 16.74 -3.41
N ARG A 75 6.84 16.09 -2.88
CA ARG A 75 6.07 16.62 -1.74
C ARG A 75 6.90 16.78 -0.46
N VAL A 76 7.87 15.89 -0.22
CA VAL A 76 8.80 16.02 0.92
C VAL A 76 9.69 17.25 0.74
N LEU A 77 10.27 17.43 -0.44
CA LEU A 77 11.14 18.58 -0.75
C LEU A 77 10.38 19.90 -0.66
N GLU A 78 9.18 19.99 -1.26
CA GLU A 78 8.30 21.16 -1.16
C GLU A 78 8.06 21.56 0.29
N ARG A 79 7.67 20.60 1.15
CA ARG A 79 7.40 20.87 2.57
C ARG A 79 8.64 21.27 3.36
N ALA A 80 9.80 20.71 3.02
CA ALA A 80 11.06 21.03 3.69
C ALA A 80 11.51 22.45 3.34
N LEU A 81 11.46 22.82 2.06
CA LEU A 81 11.82 24.15 1.57
C LEU A 81 10.84 25.23 2.07
N ASP A 82 9.53 24.94 2.08
CA ASP A 82 8.51 25.88 2.60
C ASP A 82 8.70 26.17 4.10
N ARG A 83 9.11 25.18 4.90
CA ARG A 83 9.43 25.39 6.32
C ARG A 83 10.65 26.28 6.50
N GLN A 84 11.67 26.09 5.67
CA GLN A 84 12.88 26.90 5.73
C GLN A 84 12.58 28.36 5.37
N ALA A 85 11.77 28.62 4.33
CA ALA A 85 11.33 29.96 3.97
C ALA A 85 10.55 30.66 5.10
N ARG A 86 9.67 29.93 5.82
CA ARG A 86 8.92 30.45 6.98
C ARG A 86 9.75 30.61 8.26
N SER A 87 10.92 29.98 8.35
CA SER A 87 11.82 30.11 9.50
C SER A 87 12.81 31.26 9.38
N VAL A 88 12.96 31.82 8.17
CA VAL A 88 13.91 32.90 7.85
C VAL A 88 13.19 34.26 7.70
N ALA A 89 11.85 34.24 7.63
CA ALA A 89 10.97 35.41 7.70
C ALA A 89 10.47 35.62 9.13
#